data_AF-A0A966SDF7-F1
#
_entry.id   AF-A0A966SDF7-F1
#
_cell.length_a   1.000
_cell.length_b   1.000
_cell.length_c   1.000
_cell.angle_alpha   90.00
_cell.angle_beta   90.00
_cell.angle_gamma   90.00
#
_symmetry.space_group_name_H-M   'P 1'
#
loop_
_entity.id
_entity.type
_entity.pdbx_description
1 polymer ?
#
loop_
_entity_poly.entity_id
_entity_poly.type
_entity_poly.pdbx_seq_one_letter_code
_entity_poly.pdbx_strand_id
1 'polypeptide(L)'
;MKQAPVTAADILRQAERIGWALTESRATDIAELAAPAYAAFERAAAKLDFDVDTLSLFSALQETRAPELAGGTNEPVGQRAPATFAGLPSSLTEAAQALREGQVSSVALTQAAIAAARVAQPQFNAFVRLDEASALEAARACDQDLARGVVRGPLHGVPLAHKDMFYRQGLVSSCGSKLRQDWVAPCTASRAFCASTRSRIASASRRSASASESDAST
;
A
#
# COMPACT_ATOMS: atom_id res chain seq x y z
N MET A 1 19.50 -0.07 -16.26
CA MET A 1 19.32 1.27 -16.84
C MET A 1 19.58 2.29 -15.73
N LYS A 2 20.50 3.24 -15.92
CA LYS A 2 20.61 4.41 -15.01
C LYS A 2 19.44 5.33 -15.35
N GLN A 3 18.50 5.56 -14.43
CA GLN A 3 17.51 6.61 -14.63
C GLN A 3 18.17 7.96 -14.38
N ALA A 4 17.71 8.99 -15.09
CA ALA A 4 18.13 10.36 -14.79
C ALA A 4 17.56 10.76 -13.42
N PRO A 5 18.27 11.61 -12.64
CA PRO A 5 17.74 12.10 -11.36
C PRO A 5 16.42 12.84 -11.59
N VAL A 6 15.46 12.61 -10.70
CA VAL A 6 14.14 13.26 -10.74
C VAL A 6 14.33 14.76 -10.54
N THR A 7 13.88 15.56 -11.52
CA THR A 7 13.99 17.02 -11.47
C THR A 7 12.72 17.68 -10.97
N ALA A 8 12.80 18.94 -10.54
CA ALA A 8 11.63 19.76 -10.22
C ALA A 8 10.65 19.83 -11.41
N ALA A 9 11.16 19.89 -12.65
CA ALA A 9 10.35 19.86 -13.86
C ALA A 9 9.60 18.53 -14.06
N ASP A 10 10.19 17.40 -13.68
CA ASP A 10 9.50 16.11 -13.69
C ASP A 10 8.35 16.08 -12.68
N ILE A 11 8.58 16.62 -11.49
CA ILE A 11 7.58 16.69 -10.42
C ILE A 11 6.44 17.62 -10.82
N LEU A 12 6.72 18.78 -11.40
CA LEU A 12 5.70 19.70 -11.90
C LEU A 12 4.88 19.07 -13.03
N ARG A 13 5.53 18.39 -13.99
CA ARG A 13 4.82 17.65 -15.05
C ARG A 13 3.91 16.55 -14.49
N GLN A 14 4.35 15.84 -13.45
CA GLN A 14 3.53 14.82 -12.81
C GLN A 14 2.38 15.44 -12.02
N ALA A 15 2.64 16.52 -11.28
CA ALA A 15 1.64 17.27 -10.53
C ALA A 15 0.52 17.78 -11.46
N GLU A 16 0.88 18.34 -12.61
CA GLU A 16 -0.07 18.79 -13.64
C GLU A 16 -0.95 17.63 -14.15
N ARG A 17 -0.34 16.47 -14.44
CA ARG A 17 -1.08 15.28 -14.90
C ARG A 17 -2.08 14.73 -13.89
N ILE A 18 -1.85 14.95 -12.61
CA ILE A 18 -2.75 14.52 -11.53
C ILE A 18 -3.62 15.67 -10.98
N GLY A 19 -3.58 16.84 -11.61
CA GLY A 19 -4.39 18.01 -11.24
C GLY A 19 -3.97 18.69 -9.94
N TRP A 20 -2.72 18.52 -9.50
CA TRP A 20 -2.16 19.17 -8.32
C TRP A 20 -1.44 20.47 -8.68
N ALA A 21 -1.82 21.56 -8.02
CA ALA A 21 -1.11 22.82 -8.09
C ALA A 21 0.10 22.81 -7.14
N LEU A 22 1.31 22.89 -7.69
CA LEU A 22 2.56 22.89 -6.94
C LEU A 22 3.42 24.06 -7.40
N THR A 23 4.05 24.77 -6.47
CA THR A 23 5.01 25.82 -6.81
C THR A 23 6.35 25.21 -7.21
N GLU A 24 7.10 25.91 -8.05
CA GLU A 24 8.42 25.46 -8.49
C GLU A 24 9.38 25.25 -7.31
N SER A 25 9.38 26.18 -6.33
CA SER A 25 10.16 26.04 -5.09
C SER A 25 9.82 24.74 -4.35
N ARG A 26 8.53 24.39 -4.22
CA ARG A 26 8.12 23.17 -3.52
C ARG A 26 8.42 21.90 -4.33
N ALA A 27 8.42 21.98 -5.65
CA ALA A 27 8.87 20.90 -6.52
C ALA A 27 10.38 20.65 -6.37
N THR A 28 11.18 21.71 -6.24
CA THR A 28 12.63 21.61 -5.96
C THR A 28 12.88 20.98 -4.60
N ASP A 29 12.19 21.41 -3.55
CA ASP A 29 12.31 20.81 -2.21
C ASP A 29 12.00 19.30 -2.24
N ILE A 30 10.95 18.90 -2.97
CA ILE A 30 10.58 17.49 -3.11
C ILE A 30 11.64 16.72 -3.90
N ALA A 31 12.21 17.29 -4.96
CA ALA A 31 13.28 16.67 -5.74
C ALA A 31 14.51 16.41 -4.87
N GLU A 32 14.94 17.41 -4.12
CA GLU A 32 16.09 17.32 -3.22
C GLU A 32 15.87 16.32 -2.09
N LEU A 33 14.69 16.33 -1.48
CA LEU A 33 14.32 15.38 -0.43
C LEU A 33 14.26 13.94 -0.96
N ALA A 34 13.77 13.74 -2.18
CA ALA A 34 13.61 12.42 -2.77
C ALA A 34 14.93 11.87 -3.36
N ALA A 35 15.87 12.73 -3.75
CA ALA A 35 17.10 12.34 -4.45
C ALA A 35 17.93 11.25 -3.71
N PRO A 36 18.16 11.33 -2.38
CA PRO A 36 18.87 10.27 -1.66
C PRO A 36 18.14 8.92 -1.70
N ALA A 37 16.80 8.93 -1.59
CA ALA A 37 15.96 7.75 -1.62
C ALA A 37 15.94 7.10 -3.02
N TYR A 38 15.83 7.90 -4.08
CA TYR A 38 15.93 7.42 -5.45
C TYR A 38 17.31 6.84 -5.76
N ALA A 39 18.39 7.51 -5.35
CA ALA A 39 19.75 6.99 -5.53
C ALA A 39 19.98 5.69 -4.75
N ALA A 40 19.41 5.56 -3.55
CA ALA A 40 19.43 4.31 -2.79
C ALA A 40 18.63 3.20 -3.48
N PHE A 41 17.43 3.53 -3.98
CA PHE A 41 16.61 2.60 -4.75
C PHE A 41 17.32 2.13 -6.02
N GLU A 42 17.97 3.01 -6.78
CA GLU A 42 18.73 2.63 -7.98
C GLU A 42 19.91 1.70 -7.66
N ARG A 43 20.66 1.98 -6.59
CA ARG A 43 21.75 1.11 -6.13
C ARG A 43 21.23 -0.26 -5.71
N ALA A 44 20.07 -0.32 -5.06
CA ALA A 44 19.42 -1.57 -4.70
C ALA A 44 18.89 -2.30 -5.94
N ALA A 45 18.19 -1.59 -6.83
CA ALA A 45 17.60 -2.12 -8.05
C ALA A 45 18.64 -2.61 -9.07
N ALA A 46 19.83 -2.01 -9.11
CA ALA A 46 20.95 -2.49 -9.93
C ALA A 46 21.47 -3.88 -9.51
N LYS A 47 21.19 -4.32 -8.28
CA LYS A 47 21.49 -5.66 -7.77
C LYS A 47 20.33 -6.65 -7.92
N LEU A 48 19.16 -6.17 -8.34
CA LEU A 48 17.98 -7.02 -8.51
C LEU A 48 17.90 -7.43 -9.98
N ASP A 49 18.47 -8.60 -10.29
CA ASP A 49 17.83 -9.42 -11.32
C ASP A 49 16.44 -9.77 -10.75
N PHE A 50 15.35 -9.53 -11.49
CA PHE A 50 13.98 -9.49 -10.93
C PHE A 50 13.41 -10.87 -10.59
N ASP A 51 14.22 -11.72 -9.96
CA ASP A 51 13.87 -12.98 -9.31
C ASP A 51 14.29 -12.93 -7.83
N VAL A 52 13.81 -11.90 -7.12
CA VAL A 52 14.15 -11.68 -5.72
C VAL A 52 13.14 -12.39 -4.83
N ASP A 53 13.61 -13.34 -4.02
CA ASP A 53 12.83 -13.83 -2.90
C ASP A 53 12.45 -12.64 -2.00
N THR A 54 11.17 -12.55 -1.67
CA THR A 54 10.60 -11.41 -0.92
C THR A 54 11.32 -11.12 0.40
N LEU A 55 11.94 -12.12 1.03
CA LEU A 55 12.73 -11.94 2.25
C LEU A 55 14.03 -11.16 1.99
N SER A 56 14.69 -11.39 0.85
CA SER A 56 15.92 -10.68 0.47
C SER A 56 15.66 -9.20 0.16
N LEU A 57 14.49 -8.85 -0.41
CA LEU A 57 14.10 -7.45 -0.60
C LEU A 57 13.88 -6.73 0.74
N PHE A 58 13.22 -7.38 1.70
CA PHE A 58 13.03 -6.79 3.04
C PHE A 58 14.37 -6.63 3.78
N SER A 59 15.29 -7.59 3.66
CA SER A 59 16.65 -7.46 4.21
C SER A 59 17.40 -6.30 3.57
N ALA A 60 17.37 -6.18 2.24
CA ALA A 60 18.02 -5.09 1.52
C ALA A 60 17.44 -3.71 1.89
N LEU A 61 16.12 -3.62 2.16
CA LEU A 61 15.47 -2.40 2.65
C LEU A 61 15.84 -2.06 4.10
N GLN A 62 16.08 -3.06 4.94
CA GLN A 62 16.61 -2.86 6.30
C GLN A 62 18.07 -2.39 6.29
N GLU A 63 18.89 -2.94 5.40
CA GLU A 63 20.28 -2.54 5.19
C GLU A 63 20.41 -1.14 4.58
N THR A 64 19.42 -0.70 3.82
CA THR A 64 19.34 0.65 3.23
C THR A 64 18.48 1.62 4.04
N ARG A 65 18.12 1.27 5.28
CA ARG A 65 17.51 2.20 6.23
C ARG A 65 18.37 3.47 6.23
N ALA A 66 17.75 4.61 5.93
CA ALA A 66 18.43 5.89 5.99
C ALA A 66 19.18 5.98 7.33
N PRO A 67 20.43 6.51 7.36
CA PRO A 67 21.12 6.71 8.62
C PRO A 67 20.19 7.48 9.57
N GLU A 68 20.17 7.08 10.84
CA GLU A 68 19.54 7.92 11.87
C GLU A 68 20.13 9.31 11.71
N LEU A 69 19.26 10.32 11.53
CA LEU A 69 19.64 11.70 11.30
C LEU A 69 20.47 12.19 12.50
N ALA A 70 21.79 12.01 12.43
CA ALA A 70 22.72 12.43 13.45
C ALA A 70 22.81 13.97 13.39
N GLY A 71 22.12 14.64 14.30
CA GLY A 71 22.10 16.10 14.40
C GLY A 71 20.71 16.72 14.60
N GLY A 72 19.64 15.95 14.39
CA GLY A 72 18.36 16.29 15.01
C GLY A 72 18.41 15.75 16.43
N THR A 73 18.21 16.59 17.44
CA THR A 73 17.88 16.06 18.75
C THR A 73 16.61 15.22 18.58
N ASN A 74 16.74 13.89 18.61
CA ASN A 74 15.67 13.00 19.01
C ASN A 74 15.41 13.23 20.51
N GLU A 75 15.21 14.50 20.90
CA GLU A 75 14.30 14.77 21.99
C GLU A 75 13.01 14.07 21.57
N PRO A 76 12.48 13.14 22.38
CA PRO A 76 11.18 12.57 22.09
C PRO A 76 10.28 13.78 21.87
N VAL A 77 9.77 13.96 20.64
CA VAL A 77 8.86 15.05 20.31
C VAL A 77 7.81 15.03 21.41
N GLY A 78 7.94 15.99 22.33
CA GLY A 78 7.44 15.85 23.70
C GLY A 78 5.99 15.43 23.63
N GLN A 79 5.62 14.35 24.36
CA GLN A 79 4.29 13.75 24.40
C GLN A 79 3.39 14.35 23.32
N ARG A 80 3.58 13.95 22.06
CA ARG A 80 2.72 14.44 21.00
C ARG A 80 1.35 13.95 21.43
N ALA A 81 0.54 14.86 21.99
CA ALA A 81 -0.77 14.54 22.52
C ALA A 81 -1.44 13.67 21.47
N PRO A 82 -2.03 12.51 21.84
CA PRO A 82 -2.51 11.56 20.86
C PRO A 82 -3.47 12.33 19.97
N ALA A 83 -3.06 12.58 18.73
CA ALA A 83 -3.96 13.11 17.72
C ALA A 83 -4.83 11.92 17.35
N THR A 84 -5.79 11.64 18.22
CA THR A 84 -6.89 10.72 17.96
C THR A 84 -7.51 11.22 16.67
N PHE A 85 -7.33 10.48 15.57
CA PHE A 85 -7.96 10.86 14.32
C PHE A 85 -9.46 10.60 14.52
N ALA A 86 -10.21 11.63 14.89
CA ALA A 86 -11.67 11.57 15.06
C ALA A 86 -12.17 10.34 15.85
N GLY A 87 -11.57 10.03 17.01
CA GLY A 87 -11.97 8.89 17.85
C GLY A 87 -11.34 7.54 17.50
N LEU A 88 -10.39 7.49 16.56
CA LEU A 88 -9.60 6.30 16.27
C LEU A 88 -8.31 6.23 17.11
N PRO A 89 -7.88 5.01 17.50
CA PRO A 89 -6.59 4.78 18.14
C PRO A 89 -5.45 5.30 17.27
N SER A 90 -4.37 5.79 17.89
CA SER A 90 -3.29 6.47 17.18
C SER A 90 -2.29 5.52 16.52
N SER A 91 -2.35 4.23 16.88
CA SER A 91 -1.53 3.16 16.30
C SER A 91 -2.28 1.83 16.14
N LEU A 92 -1.75 0.94 15.29
CA LEU A 92 -2.29 -0.43 15.13
C LEU A 92 -2.20 -1.23 16.44
N THR A 93 -1.14 -1.02 17.21
CA THR A 93 -0.94 -1.70 18.50
C THR A 93 -1.99 -1.28 19.51
N GLU A 94 -2.26 0.03 19.61
CA GLU A 94 -3.34 0.56 20.44
C GLU A 94 -4.70 0.03 20.01
N ALA A 95 -4.97 0.01 18.70
CA ALA A 95 -6.23 -0.52 18.17
C ALA A 95 -6.44 -1.99 18.56
N ALA A 96 -5.41 -2.81 18.36
CA ALA A 96 -5.46 -4.23 18.70
C ALA A 96 -5.60 -4.44 20.21
N GLN A 97 -4.97 -3.58 21.03
CA GLN A 97 -5.07 -3.65 22.48
C GLN A 97 -6.46 -3.25 22.98
N ALA A 98 -7.01 -2.14 22.49
CA ALA A 98 -8.36 -1.68 22.84
C ALA A 98 -9.44 -2.73 22.49
N LEU A 99 -9.27 -3.45 21.38
CA LEU A 99 -10.14 -4.59 21.02
C LEU A 99 -9.99 -5.75 22.01
N ARG A 100 -8.76 -6.16 22.33
CA ARG A 100 -8.51 -7.27 23.29
C ARG A 100 -9.04 -6.97 24.69
N GLU A 101 -8.94 -5.72 25.12
CA GLU A 101 -9.40 -5.24 26.42
C GLU A 101 -10.91 -4.94 26.45
N GLY A 102 -11.61 -5.11 25.31
CA GLY A 102 -13.04 -4.85 25.20
C GLY A 102 -13.43 -3.37 25.32
N GLN A 103 -12.47 -2.45 25.20
CA GLN A 103 -12.70 -1.00 25.26
C GLN A 103 -13.44 -0.49 24.02
N VAL A 104 -13.27 -1.17 22.89
CA VAL A 104 -13.94 -0.90 21.62
C VAL A 104 -14.28 -2.21 20.94
N SER A 105 -15.37 -2.26 20.18
CA SER A 105 -15.67 -3.42 19.32
C SER A 105 -15.05 -3.26 17.93
N SER A 106 -14.81 -4.37 17.24
CA SER A 106 -14.32 -4.37 15.85
C SER A 106 -15.29 -3.64 14.95
N VAL A 107 -16.60 -3.80 15.17
CA VAL A 107 -17.64 -3.06 14.44
C VAL A 107 -17.51 -1.55 14.65
N ALA A 108 -17.40 -1.08 15.89
CA ALA A 108 -17.30 0.35 16.19
C ALA A 108 -16.03 0.96 15.57
N LEU A 109 -14.90 0.25 15.69
CA LEU A 109 -13.63 0.68 15.10
C LEU A 109 -13.70 0.73 13.57
N THR A 110 -14.33 -0.26 12.94
CA THR A 110 -14.51 -0.32 11.48
C THR A 110 -15.42 0.80 10.99
N GLN A 111 -16.51 1.09 11.70
CA GLN A 111 -17.42 2.20 11.38
C GLN A 111 -16.69 3.55 11.45
N ALA A 112 -15.89 3.78 12.50
CA ALA A 112 -15.11 4.99 12.65
C ALA A 112 -14.07 5.14 11.51
N ALA A 113 -13.40 4.05 11.12
CA ALA A 113 -12.43 4.06 10.02
C ALA A 113 -13.10 4.36 8.66
N ILE A 114 -14.28 3.80 8.40
CA ILE A 114 -15.07 4.08 7.19
C ILE A 114 -15.51 5.55 7.16
N ALA A 115 -16.00 6.08 8.29
CA ALA A 115 -16.41 7.48 8.39
C ALA A 115 -15.24 8.44 8.12
N ALA A 116 -14.08 8.17 8.73
CA ALA A 116 -12.83 8.89 8.48
C ALA A 116 -12.43 8.84 6.99
N ALA A 117 -12.47 7.65 6.39
CA ALA A 117 -12.15 7.47 4.97
C ALA A 117 -13.08 8.29 4.06
N ARG A 118 -14.39 8.32 4.33
CA ARG A 118 -15.37 9.10 3.57
C ARG A 118 -15.12 10.61 3.64
N VAL A 119 -14.76 11.13 4.81
CA VAL A 119 -14.43 12.56 4.99
C VAL A 119 -13.16 12.92 4.24
N ALA A 120 -12.15 12.05 4.27
CA ALA A 120 -10.85 12.27 3.64
C ALA A 120 -10.88 12.10 2.11
N GLN A 121 -11.78 11.25 1.59
CA GLN A 121 -11.79 10.82 0.19
C GLN A 121 -11.90 11.98 -0.83
N PRO A 122 -12.76 13.00 -0.66
CA PRO A 122 -12.84 14.11 -1.63
C PRO A 122 -11.54 14.90 -1.76
N GLN A 123 -10.73 14.95 -0.70
CA GLN A 123 -9.47 15.71 -0.68
C GLN A 123 -8.31 14.89 -1.24
N PHE A 124 -8.23 13.60 -0.89
CA PHE A 124 -7.04 12.78 -1.18
C PHE A 124 -7.25 11.76 -2.29
N ASN A 125 -8.50 11.39 -2.59
CA ASN A 125 -8.85 10.31 -3.52
C ASN A 125 -8.04 9.02 -3.25
N ALA A 126 -7.88 8.67 -1.97
CA ALA A 126 -6.97 7.62 -1.52
C ALA A 126 -7.53 6.20 -1.75
N PHE A 127 -8.85 6.05 -1.81
CA PHE A 127 -9.52 4.76 -1.95
C PHE A 127 -10.14 4.61 -3.33
N VAL A 128 -9.85 3.51 -4.02
CA VAL A 128 -10.56 3.18 -5.27
C VAL A 128 -11.95 2.62 -4.97
N ARG A 129 -12.11 1.95 -3.82
CA ARG A 129 -13.37 1.35 -3.37
C ARG A 129 -13.35 1.20 -1.84
N LEU A 130 -14.52 1.39 -1.23
CA LEU A 130 -14.78 1.09 0.19
C LEU A 130 -15.80 -0.04 0.27
N ASP A 131 -15.37 -1.24 0.67
CA ASP A 131 -16.23 -2.43 0.78
C ASP A 131 -16.93 -2.51 2.14
N GLU A 132 -17.77 -1.51 2.44
CA GLU A 132 -18.29 -1.26 3.79
C GLU A 132 -19.10 -2.43 4.35
N ALA A 133 -20.02 -2.98 3.56
CA ALA A 133 -20.85 -4.09 4.01
C ALA A 133 -20.01 -5.32 4.38
N SER A 134 -19.03 -5.67 3.53
CA SER A 134 -18.13 -6.80 3.78
C SER A 134 -17.20 -6.54 4.97
N ALA A 135 -16.69 -5.31 5.10
CA ALA A 135 -15.85 -4.92 6.24
C ALA A 135 -16.61 -5.03 7.56
N LEU A 136 -17.86 -4.55 7.61
CA LEU A 136 -18.71 -4.64 8.80
C LEU A 136 -19.13 -6.07 9.13
N GLU A 137 -19.38 -6.91 8.13
CA GLU A 137 -19.65 -8.34 8.33
C GLU A 137 -18.43 -9.06 8.95
N ALA A 138 -17.23 -8.82 8.40
CA ALA A 138 -15.99 -9.36 8.94
C ALA A 138 -15.72 -8.87 10.37
N ALA A 139 -16.03 -7.61 10.66
CA ALA A 139 -15.91 -7.04 12.00
C ALA A 139 -16.85 -7.72 13.01
N ARG A 140 -18.12 -7.93 12.66
CA ARG A 140 -19.08 -8.69 13.50
C ARG A 140 -18.60 -10.11 13.77
N ALA A 141 -18.04 -10.78 12.77
CA ALA A 141 -17.48 -12.12 12.96
C ALA A 141 -16.27 -12.10 13.91
N CYS A 142 -15.42 -11.08 13.86
CA CYS A 142 -14.32 -10.91 14.81
C CYS A 142 -14.83 -10.67 16.24
N ASP A 143 -15.88 -9.86 16.41
CA ASP A 143 -16.49 -9.62 17.72
C ASP A 143 -17.12 -10.89 18.30
N GLN A 144 -17.81 -11.69 17.48
CA GLN A 144 -18.36 -12.99 17.88
C GLN A 144 -17.29 -14.00 18.25
N ASP A 145 -16.17 -14.02 17.52
CA ASP A 145 -15.03 -14.87 17.85
C ASP A 145 -14.41 -14.46 19.19
N LEU A 146 -14.22 -13.17 19.41
CA LEU A 146 -13.65 -12.64 20.65
C LEU A 146 -14.54 -12.98 21.85
N ALA A 147 -15.87 -12.85 21.71
CA ALA A 147 -16.83 -13.25 22.73
C ALA A 147 -16.77 -14.76 23.06
N ARG A 148 -16.31 -15.59 22.13
CA ARG A 148 -16.09 -17.03 22.31
C ARG A 148 -14.67 -17.38 22.77
N GLY A 149 -13.82 -16.37 23.03
CA GLY A 149 -12.41 -16.57 23.38
C GLY A 149 -11.51 -16.99 22.22
N VAL A 150 -11.99 -16.85 20.98
CA VAL A 150 -11.23 -17.18 19.76
C VAL A 150 -10.53 -15.93 19.23
N VAL A 151 -9.19 -15.97 19.16
CA VAL A 151 -8.38 -14.87 18.62
C VAL A 151 -7.63 -15.36 17.38
N ARG A 152 -7.88 -14.72 16.23
CA ARG A 152 -7.31 -15.13 14.93
C ARG A 152 -5.85 -14.71 14.72
N GLY A 153 -5.34 -13.80 15.57
CA GLY A 153 -3.96 -13.32 15.51
C GLY A 153 -3.78 -11.91 16.09
N PRO A 154 -2.58 -11.32 15.94
CA PRO A 154 -2.23 -10.04 16.58
C PRO A 154 -3.11 -8.85 16.19
N LEU A 155 -3.67 -8.86 14.98
CA LEU A 155 -4.53 -7.81 14.42
C LEU A 155 -6.01 -8.23 14.34
N HIS A 156 -6.44 -9.18 15.18
CA HIS A 156 -7.83 -9.63 15.24
C HIS A 156 -8.79 -8.44 15.37
N GLY A 157 -9.71 -8.28 14.41
CA GLY A 157 -10.72 -7.22 14.41
C GLY A 157 -10.24 -5.81 14.05
N VAL A 158 -8.96 -5.60 13.73
CA VAL A 158 -8.43 -4.29 13.33
C VAL A 158 -8.75 -4.04 11.84
N PRO A 159 -9.42 -2.93 11.47
CA PRO A 159 -9.72 -2.62 10.07
C PRO A 159 -8.44 -2.24 9.31
N LEU A 160 -8.29 -2.78 8.10
CA LEU A 160 -7.13 -2.54 7.24
C LEU A 160 -7.57 -2.15 5.82
N ALA A 161 -6.88 -1.17 5.25
CA ALA A 161 -6.98 -0.84 3.84
C ALA A 161 -5.87 -1.55 3.05
N HIS A 162 -6.25 -2.25 1.98
CA HIS A 162 -5.31 -2.93 1.10
C HIS A 162 -5.14 -2.15 -0.20
N LYS A 163 -3.90 -2.05 -0.69
CA LYS A 163 -3.62 -1.55 -2.03
C LYS A 163 -4.38 -2.40 -3.05
N ASP A 164 -4.94 -1.77 -4.08
CA ASP A 164 -5.70 -2.42 -5.16
C ASP A 164 -4.84 -3.29 -6.09
N MET A 165 -3.85 -4.00 -5.54
CA MET A 165 -3.07 -5.04 -6.18
C MET A 165 -3.01 -6.32 -5.34
N PHE A 166 -3.61 -6.29 -4.14
CA PHE A 166 -3.79 -7.45 -3.29
C PHE A 166 -5.20 -8.00 -3.52
N TYR A 167 -5.25 -9.04 -4.35
CA TYR A 167 -6.51 -9.59 -4.83
C TYR A 167 -7.33 -10.23 -3.72
N ARG A 168 -8.64 -10.17 -3.89
CA ARG A 168 -9.64 -10.87 -3.09
C ARG A 168 -10.53 -11.62 -4.07
N GLN A 169 -10.65 -12.93 -3.89
CA GLN A 169 -11.43 -13.77 -4.79
C GLN A 169 -12.86 -13.24 -4.94
N GLY A 170 -13.33 -13.15 -6.18
CA GLY A 170 -14.67 -12.67 -6.50
C GLY A 170 -14.84 -11.16 -6.45
N LEU A 171 -13.79 -10.39 -6.12
CA LEU A 171 -13.82 -8.94 -6.13
C LEU A 171 -13.02 -8.36 -7.30
N VAL A 172 -13.47 -7.20 -7.77
CA VAL A 172 -12.77 -6.43 -8.81
C VAL A 172 -11.45 -5.89 -8.26
N SER A 173 -10.38 -6.02 -9.06
CA SER A 173 -9.10 -5.36 -8.78
C SER A 173 -8.54 -4.74 -10.06
N SER A 174 -8.52 -3.41 -10.08
CA SER A 174 -8.08 -2.63 -11.25
C SER A 174 -6.57 -2.47 -11.32
N CYS A 175 -5.89 -2.53 -10.16
CA CYS A 175 -4.48 -2.16 -10.02
C CYS A 175 -4.16 -0.79 -10.59
N GLY A 176 -5.10 0.14 -10.51
CA GLY A 176 -4.95 1.49 -11.04
C GLY A 176 -4.87 1.56 -12.56
N SER A 177 -5.37 0.54 -13.28
CA SER A 177 -5.37 0.51 -14.75
C SER A 177 -6.78 0.34 -15.31
N LYS A 178 -7.12 1.16 -16.31
CA LYS A 178 -8.37 1.05 -17.06
C LYS A 178 -8.52 -0.31 -17.76
N LEU A 179 -7.41 -0.95 -18.13
CA LEU A 179 -7.42 -2.28 -18.75
C LEU A 179 -8.05 -3.36 -17.84
N ARG A 180 -8.06 -3.13 -16.52
CA ARG A 180 -8.59 -4.07 -15.54
C ARG A 180 -9.76 -3.51 -14.74
N GLN A 181 -10.41 -2.46 -15.24
CA GLN A 181 -11.50 -1.80 -14.53
C GLN A 181 -12.63 -2.78 -14.13
N ASP A 182 -12.89 -3.79 -14.96
CA ASP A 182 -13.94 -4.80 -14.75
C ASP A 182 -13.38 -6.21 -14.43
N TRP A 183 -12.06 -6.32 -14.18
CA TRP A 183 -11.42 -7.61 -13.97
C TRP A 183 -11.68 -8.13 -12.54
N VAL A 184 -12.41 -9.23 -12.45
CA VAL A 184 -12.71 -9.93 -11.19
C VAL A 184 -11.60 -10.93 -10.88
N ALA A 185 -11.04 -10.84 -9.69
CA ALA A 185 -9.95 -11.71 -9.28
C ALA A 185 -10.44 -13.16 -9.06
N PRO A 186 -9.80 -14.16 -9.70
CA PRO A 186 -10.19 -15.57 -9.55
C PRO A 186 -9.76 -16.18 -8.21
N CYS A 187 -8.92 -15.48 -7.44
CA CYS A 187 -8.36 -15.96 -6.20
C CYS A 187 -7.99 -14.81 -5.26
N THR A 188 -7.87 -15.14 -3.97
CA THR A 188 -7.36 -14.22 -2.96
C THR A 188 -5.84 -14.27 -2.94
N ALA A 189 -5.19 -13.11 -2.95
CA ALA A 189 -3.75 -13.03 -2.82
C ALA A 189 -3.35 -13.52 -1.43
N SER A 190 -2.62 -14.64 -1.39
CA SER A 190 -1.86 -15.06 -0.22
C SER A 190 -0.44 -14.54 -0.34
N ARG A 191 0.32 -14.57 0.76
CA ARG A 191 1.75 -14.22 0.79
C ARG A 191 2.57 -14.95 -0.30
N ALA A 192 2.17 -16.17 -0.68
CA ALA A 192 2.82 -16.96 -1.73
C ALA A 192 2.33 -16.61 -3.16
N PHE A 193 1.12 -16.07 -3.31
CA PHE A 193 0.51 -15.85 -4.62
C PHE A 193 1.10 -14.64 -5.38
N CYS A 194 1.49 -13.57 -4.67
CA CYS A 194 2.19 -12.44 -5.30
C CYS A 194 3.51 -12.85 -5.96
N ALA A 195 4.16 -13.91 -5.47
CA ALA A 195 5.35 -14.47 -6.08
C ALA A 195 5.02 -15.33 -7.31
N SER A 196 3.97 -16.17 -7.25
CA SER A 196 3.68 -17.15 -8.31
C SER A 196 2.92 -16.60 -9.52
N THR A 197 2.16 -15.50 -9.41
CA THR A 197 1.45 -14.91 -10.58
C THR A 197 2.39 -14.32 -11.62
N ARG A 198 3.62 -13.94 -11.23
CA ARG A 198 4.61 -13.41 -12.16
C ARG A 198 5.05 -14.45 -13.19
N SER A 199 5.20 -15.72 -12.82
CA SER A 199 5.62 -16.77 -13.77
C SER A 199 4.56 -17.05 -14.84
N ARG A 200 3.28 -16.90 -14.51
CA ARG A 200 2.16 -17.13 -15.46
C ARG A 200 1.89 -15.93 -16.37
N ILE A 201 2.00 -14.70 -15.88
CA ILE A 201 1.83 -13.50 -16.72
C ILE A 201 3.03 -13.33 -17.68
N ALA A 202 4.25 -13.61 -17.23
CA ALA A 202 5.44 -13.55 -18.06
C ALA A 202 5.51 -14.66 -19.13
N SER A 203 4.83 -15.79 -18.92
CA SER A 203 4.72 -16.85 -19.94
C SER A 203 3.52 -16.65 -20.89
N ALA A 204 2.50 -15.90 -20.49
CA ALA A 204 1.39 -15.50 -21.36
C ALA A 204 1.80 -14.40 -22.36
N SER A 205 2.54 -13.36 -21.91
CA SER A 205 3.00 -12.28 -22.81
C SER A 205 4.04 -12.74 -23.84
N ARG A 206 4.86 -13.76 -23.52
CA ARG A 206 5.79 -14.37 -24.47
C ARG A 206 5.11 -15.17 -25.57
N ARG A 207 3.97 -15.82 -25.28
CA ARG A 207 3.19 -16.55 -26.29
C ARG A 207 2.43 -15.63 -27.25
N SER A 208 1.99 -14.47 -26.78
CA SER A 208 1.35 -13.48 -27.65
C SER A 208 2.34 -12.77 -28.57
N ALA A 209 3.59 -12.57 -28.14
CA ALA A 209 4.63 -11.97 -28.97
C ALA A 209 5.18 -12.95 -30.03
N SER A 210 5.30 -14.24 -29.71
CA SER A 210 5.74 -15.25 -30.69
C SER A 210 4.71 -15.60 -31.76
N ALA A 211 3.43 -15.31 -31.53
CA ALA A 211 2.36 -15.55 -32.50
C ALA A 211 2.22 -14.45 -33.56
N SER A 212 2.82 -13.26 -33.34
CA SER A 212 2.78 -12.15 -34.31
C SER A 212 3.99 -12.11 -35.27
N GLU A 213 5.01 -12.94 -35.04
CA GLU A 213 6.21 -13.00 -35.92
C GLU A 213 6.16 -14.14 -36.95
N SER A 214 5.21 -15.07 -36.87
CA SER A 214 5.09 -16.19 -37.82
C SER A 214 4.22 -15.92 -39.05
N ASP A 215 3.48 -14.82 -39.09
CA ASP A 215 2.53 -14.50 -40.18
C ASP A 215 3.05 -13.42 -41.16
N ALA A 216 4.34 -13.07 -41.10
CA ALA A 216 4.96 -12.06 -41.97
C ALA A 216 5.98 -12.62 -42.99
N SER A 217 5.93 -13.92 -43.27
CA SER A 217 6.77 -14.56 -44.30
C SER A 217 6.02 -15.67 -45.05
N THR A 218 5.14 -15.27 -45.97
CA THR A 218 4.78 -16.04 -47.17
C THR A 218 4.43 -15.08 -48.29
#